data_AF-A0A9P6A2B0-F1
#
_entry.id   AF-A0A9P6A2B0-F1
#
_cell.length_a   1.000
_cell.length_b   1.000
_cell.length_c   1.000
_cell.angle_alpha   90.00
_cell.angle_beta   90.00
_cell.angle_gamma   90.00
#
_symmetry.space_group_name_H-M   'P 1'
#
loop_
_entity.id
_entity.type
_entity.pdbx_description
1 polymer ?
#
loop_
_entity_poly.entity_id
_entity_poly.type
_entity_poly.pdbx_seq_one_letter_code
_entity_poly.pdbx_strand_id
1 'polypeptide(L)'
;MSKVRTLMLTVVVEYVVTCFTPGDQGSLQLIEQSTGLEEKSIKSASWIKPEEQQSVSQQYAHMKMKFTDKQQVNKAIWNGVFIKGKFITVCKDIQEPVICYKCHSVGNGHYANNCTQMQHDICGHCSSGH
;
A
#
# COMPACT_ATOMS: atom_id res chain seq x y z
N MET A 1 -18.81 20.80 16.51
CA MET A 1 -18.62 19.36 16.19
C MET A 1 -17.27 19.21 15.49
N SER A 2 -16.25 18.79 16.22
CA SER A 2 -14.88 18.66 15.70
C SER A 2 -14.83 17.52 14.68
N LYS A 3 -14.42 17.81 13.44
CA LYS A 3 -14.20 16.80 12.40
C LYS A 3 -13.04 15.89 12.84
N VAL A 4 -13.35 14.75 13.45
CA VAL A 4 -12.36 13.71 13.68
C VAL A 4 -11.96 13.18 12.31
N ARG A 5 -10.73 13.47 11.89
CA ARG A 5 -10.13 12.86 10.69
C ARG A 5 -9.95 11.38 10.98
N THR A 6 -10.79 10.53 10.39
CA THR A 6 -10.60 9.08 10.44
C THR A 6 -9.29 8.73 9.75
N LEU A 7 -8.33 8.19 10.52
CA LEU A 7 -7.08 7.66 9.98
C LEU A 7 -7.40 6.44 9.12
N MET A 8 -7.27 6.60 7.80
CA MET A 8 -7.37 5.47 6.87
C MET A 8 -6.11 4.63 6.98
N LEU A 9 -6.29 3.34 7.21
CA LEU A 9 -5.21 2.38 7.32
C LEU A 9 -5.08 1.68 5.97
N THR A 10 -3.86 1.66 5.42
CA THR A 10 -3.61 1.06 4.11
C THR A 10 -2.84 -0.25 4.29
N VAL A 11 -3.28 -1.26 3.55
CA VAL A 11 -2.61 -2.55 3.44
C VAL A 11 -2.39 -2.88 1.96
N VAL A 12 -1.39 -3.69 1.70
CA VAL A 12 -1.09 -4.25 0.38
C VAL A 12 -1.59 -5.69 0.35
N VAL A 13 -2.22 -6.05 -0.76
CA VAL A 13 -2.77 -7.37 -1.03
C VAL A 13 -2.07 -7.91 -2.26
N GLU A 14 -1.44 -9.06 -2.09
CA GLU A 14 -0.43 -9.53 -3.05
C GLU A 14 -0.98 -10.59 -4.00
N TYR A 15 -0.57 -10.57 -5.27
CA TYR A 15 -0.94 -11.60 -6.25
C TYR A 15 -2.45 -11.81 -6.45
N VAL A 16 -3.21 -10.72 -6.51
CA VAL A 16 -4.64 -10.71 -6.84
C VAL A 16 -4.82 -10.88 -8.34
N VAL A 17 -5.80 -11.68 -8.76
CA VAL A 17 -6.07 -11.92 -10.19
C VAL A 17 -6.53 -10.62 -10.85
N THR A 18 -5.97 -10.30 -12.02
CA THR A 18 -6.26 -9.05 -12.75
C THR A 18 -7.71 -8.93 -13.24
N CYS A 19 -8.46 -10.04 -13.30
CA CYS A 19 -9.90 -10.04 -13.58
C CYS A 19 -10.78 -9.56 -12.41
N PHE A 20 -10.18 -9.24 -11.25
CA PHE A 20 -10.88 -8.64 -10.11
C PHE A 20 -11.03 -7.12 -10.31
N THR A 21 -12.17 -6.56 -9.95
CA THR A 21 -12.42 -5.11 -10.06
C THR A 21 -12.38 -4.45 -8.68
N PRO A 22 -11.24 -3.89 -8.23
CA PRO A 22 -11.10 -3.35 -6.87
C PRO A 22 -11.94 -2.09 -6.59
N GLY A 23 -12.35 -1.37 -7.63
CA GLY A 23 -13.21 -0.19 -7.50
C GLY A 23 -14.70 -0.51 -7.29
N ASP A 24 -15.12 -1.76 -7.52
CA ASP A 24 -16.51 -2.17 -7.43
C ASP A 24 -16.91 -2.49 -5.98
N GLN A 25 -17.95 -1.81 -5.49
CA GLN A 25 -18.41 -1.97 -4.10
C GLN A 25 -18.96 -3.37 -3.82
N GLY A 26 -19.61 -4.02 -4.80
CA GLY A 26 -20.12 -5.38 -4.63
C GLY A 26 -18.98 -6.39 -4.44
N SER A 27 -17.91 -6.22 -5.20
CA SER A 27 -16.69 -7.03 -5.10
C SER A 27 -16.01 -6.89 -3.74
N LEU A 28 -16.00 -5.68 -3.16
CA LEU A 28 -15.49 -5.45 -1.80
C LEU A 28 -16.36 -6.11 -0.73
N GLN A 29 -17.68 -6.01 -0.84
CA GLN A 29 -18.61 -6.65 0.09
C GLN A 29 -18.46 -8.18 0.10
N LEU A 30 -18.22 -8.79 -1.06
CA LEU A 30 -17.94 -10.23 -1.15
C LEU A 30 -16.65 -10.62 -0.42
N ILE A 31 -15.61 -9.78 -0.48
CA ILE A 31 -14.38 -10.00 0.30
C ILE A 31 -14.68 -9.89 1.79
N GLU A 32 -15.46 -8.89 2.20
CA GLU A 32 -15.83 -8.70 3.61
C GLU A 32 -16.56 -9.94 4.13
N GLN A 33 -17.57 -10.41 3.42
CA GLN A 33 -18.36 -11.60 3.80
C GLN A 33 -17.52 -12.87 3.82
N SER A 34 -16.73 -13.13 2.76
CA SER A 34 -15.93 -14.36 2.64
C SER A 34 -14.77 -14.44 3.63
N THR A 35 -14.22 -13.29 4.03
CA THR A 35 -13.12 -13.19 5.01
C THR A 35 -13.65 -13.03 6.45
N GLY A 36 -14.96 -12.81 6.61
CA GLY A 36 -15.60 -12.53 7.88
C GLY A 36 -15.21 -11.16 8.48
N LEU A 37 -14.88 -10.19 7.63
CA LEU A 37 -14.70 -8.80 8.04
C LEU A 37 -16.07 -8.15 8.27
N GLU A 38 -16.10 -7.08 9.05
CA GLU A 38 -17.31 -6.29 9.23
C GLU A 38 -17.71 -5.61 7.91
N GLU A 39 -19.03 -5.45 7.71
CA GLU A 39 -19.57 -4.78 6.55
C GLU A 39 -19.08 -3.32 6.47
N LYS A 40 -18.65 -2.89 5.29
CA LYS A 40 -18.14 -1.54 5.00
C LYS A 40 -16.87 -1.18 5.79
N SER A 41 -16.14 -2.19 6.28
CA SER A 41 -14.82 -2.03 6.89
C SER A 41 -13.76 -1.64 5.86
N ILE A 42 -13.90 -2.14 4.63
CA ILE A 42 -13.10 -1.76 3.47
C ILE A 42 -13.73 -0.52 2.84
N LYS A 43 -12.99 0.60 2.81
CA LYS A 43 -13.47 1.85 2.18
C LYS A 43 -13.19 1.94 0.70
N SER A 44 -12.04 1.44 0.29
CA SER A 44 -11.68 1.39 -1.12
C SER A 44 -10.55 0.41 -1.34
N ALA A 45 -10.49 -0.13 -2.55
CA ALA A 45 -9.34 -0.83 -3.05
C ALA A 45 -8.94 -0.22 -4.41
N SER A 46 -7.65 -0.26 -4.71
CA SER A 46 -7.13 0.18 -6.00
C SER A 46 -5.85 -0.58 -6.34
N TRP A 47 -5.65 -0.86 -7.62
CA TRP A 47 -4.38 -1.43 -8.08
C TRP A 47 -3.20 -0.50 -7.75
N ILE A 48 -2.06 -1.07 -7.35
CA ILE A 48 -0.83 -0.28 -7.14
C ILE A 48 -0.31 0.25 -8.48
N LYS A 49 -0.32 -0.63 -9.49
CA LYS A 49 -0.04 -0.28 -10.87
C LYS A 49 -1.38 -0.10 -11.60
N PRO A 50 -1.69 1.07 -12.16
CA PRO A 50 -2.93 1.28 -12.92
C PRO A 50 -3.11 0.21 -14.01
N GLU A 51 -4.35 -0.16 -14.28
CA GLU A 51 -4.69 -1.21 -15.27
C GLU A 51 -4.12 -0.89 -16.66
N GLU A 52 -4.12 0.39 -17.02
CA GLU A 52 -3.54 0.94 -18.26
C GLU A 52 -2.04 0.61 -18.43
N GLN A 53 -1.34 0.39 -17.33
CA GLN A 53 0.09 0.09 -17.33
C GLN A 53 0.39 -1.40 -17.09
N GLN A 54 -0.63 -2.21 -16.79
CA GLN A 54 -0.44 -3.65 -16.61
C GLN A 54 -0.22 -4.32 -17.97
N SER A 55 0.62 -5.35 -18.02
CA SER A 55 0.79 -6.11 -19.26
C SER A 55 -0.49 -6.87 -19.59
N VAL A 56 -0.86 -6.95 -20.86
CA VAL A 56 -2.03 -7.72 -21.32
C VAL A 56 -1.93 -9.20 -20.92
N SER A 57 -0.71 -9.74 -20.79
CA SER A 57 -0.44 -11.11 -20.36
C SER A 57 -0.37 -11.28 -18.84
N GLN A 58 -0.50 -10.21 -18.07
CA GLN A 58 -0.34 -10.25 -16.61
C GLN A 58 -1.59 -10.85 -15.96
N GLN A 59 -1.42 -12.00 -15.30
CA GLN A 59 -2.51 -12.69 -14.63
C GLN A 59 -2.72 -12.25 -13.18
N TYR A 60 -1.69 -11.68 -12.56
CA TYR A 60 -1.69 -11.28 -11.15
C TYR A 60 -1.13 -9.87 -10.98
N ALA A 61 -1.73 -9.09 -10.09
CA ALA A 61 -1.29 -7.76 -9.71
C ALA A 61 -1.42 -7.54 -8.20
N HIS A 62 -0.78 -6.49 -7.70
CA HIS A 62 -0.86 -6.08 -6.30
C HIS A 62 -1.83 -4.91 -6.18
N MET A 63 -2.66 -4.92 -5.15
CA MET A 63 -3.58 -3.82 -4.86
C MET A 63 -3.35 -3.28 -3.46
N LYS A 64 -3.75 -2.02 -3.26
CA LYS A 64 -3.89 -1.41 -1.94
C LYS A 64 -5.34 -1.48 -1.53
N MET A 65 -5.58 -1.85 -0.27
CA MET A 65 -6.88 -1.75 0.36
C MET A 65 -6.82 -0.77 1.53
N LYS A 66 -7.86 0.05 1.65
CA LYS A 66 -7.99 1.06 2.69
C LYS A 66 -9.11 0.68 3.64
N PHE A 67 -8.80 0.69 4.92
CA PHE A 67 -9.71 0.36 6.01
C PHE A 67 -9.91 1.57 6.93
N THR A 68 -11.05 1.60 7.62
CA THR A 68 -11.30 2.60 8.68
C THR A 68 -11.08 2.08 10.10
N ASP A 69 -11.00 0.76 10.27
CA ASP A 69 -10.88 0.14 11.58
C ASP A 69 -9.57 -0.66 11.72
N LYS A 70 -8.90 -0.51 12.87
CA LYS A 70 -7.62 -1.18 13.16
C LYS A 70 -7.79 -2.68 13.41
N GLN A 71 -8.88 -3.09 14.04
CA GLN A 71 -9.13 -4.50 14.31
C GLN A 71 -9.39 -5.26 13.02
N GLN A 72 -10.17 -4.67 12.09
CA GLN A 72 -10.43 -5.24 10.77
C GLN A 72 -9.16 -5.37 9.93
N VAL A 73 -8.28 -4.36 9.97
CA VAL A 73 -6.94 -4.43 9.33
C VAL A 73 -6.12 -5.57 9.89
N ASN A 74 -6.01 -5.65 11.22
CA ASN A 74 -5.23 -6.71 11.85
C ASN A 74 -5.81 -8.08 11.48
N LYS A 75 -7.13 -8.23 11.48
CA LYS A 75 -7.79 -9.46 11.06
C LYS A 75 -7.43 -9.84 9.62
N ALA A 76 -7.46 -8.88 8.69
CA ALA A 76 -7.05 -9.10 7.30
C ALA A 76 -5.56 -9.47 7.17
N ILE A 77 -4.67 -8.84 7.94
CA ILE A 77 -3.23 -9.16 7.93
C ILE A 77 -2.96 -10.56 8.50
N TRP A 78 -3.57 -10.90 9.63
CA TRP A 78 -3.35 -12.18 10.31
C TRP A 78 -3.99 -13.35 9.57
N ASN A 79 -5.22 -13.17 9.10
CA ASN A 79 -6.01 -14.26 8.51
C ASN A 79 -5.97 -14.25 6.99
N GLY A 80 -5.32 -13.28 6.34
CA GLY A 80 -5.42 -13.08 4.90
C GLY A 80 -6.82 -12.64 4.46
N VAL A 81 -7.04 -12.61 3.15
CA VAL A 81 -8.33 -12.31 2.52
C VAL A 81 -8.64 -13.33 1.44
N PHE A 82 -9.92 -13.60 1.25
CA PHE A 82 -10.38 -14.50 0.19
C PHE A 82 -10.93 -13.70 -0.99
N ILE A 83 -10.30 -13.85 -2.17
CA ILE A 83 -10.66 -13.10 -3.37
C ILE A 83 -10.78 -14.07 -4.54
N LYS A 84 -11.95 -14.10 -5.18
CA LYS A 84 -12.23 -14.94 -6.38
C LYS A 84 -11.81 -16.41 -6.22
N GLY A 85 -12.04 -17.00 -5.05
CA GLY A 85 -11.69 -18.42 -4.80
C GLY A 85 -10.23 -18.65 -4.36
N LYS A 86 -9.42 -17.60 -4.24
CA LYS A 86 -8.02 -17.68 -3.84
C LYS A 86 -7.83 -17.05 -2.45
N PHE A 87 -7.11 -17.75 -1.59
CA PHE A 87 -6.60 -17.20 -0.35
C PHE A 87 -5.37 -16.32 -0.63
N ILE A 88 -5.37 -15.10 -0.12
CA ILE A 88 -4.37 -14.10 -0.43
C ILE A 88 -3.82 -13.47 0.85
N THR A 89 -2.50 -13.40 0.93
CA THR A 89 -1.77 -12.74 2.02
C THR A 89 -1.89 -11.22 1.93
N VAL A 90 -2.02 -10.59 3.09
CA VAL A 90 -2.12 -9.14 3.25
C VAL A 90 -0.98 -8.65 4.13
N CYS A 91 -0.30 -7.60 3.71
CA CYS A 91 0.76 -6.97 4.48
C CYS A 91 0.47 -5.48 4.70
N LYS A 92 1.00 -4.92 5.79
CA LYS A 92 0.84 -3.49 6.08
C LYS A 92 1.57 -2.67 5.01
N ASP A 93 0.94 -1.61 4.51
CA ASP A 93 1.61 -0.63 3.65
C ASP A 93 2.55 0.22 4.52
N ILE A 94 3.80 -0.20 4.64
CA ILE A 94 4.84 0.51 5.38
C ILE A 94 5.46 1.52 4.42
N GLN A 95 5.24 2.81 4.70
CA GLN A 95 5.90 3.86 3.95
C GLN A 95 7.40 3.84 4.27
N GLU A 96 8.22 3.70 3.22
CA GLU A 96 9.66 3.81 3.35
C GLU A 96 10.03 5.23 3.85
N PRO A 97 10.98 5.34 4.78
CA PRO A 97 11.42 6.64 5.25
C PRO A 97 12.00 7.43 4.08
N VAL A 98 11.77 8.74 4.07
CA VAL A 98 12.38 9.61 3.06
C VAL A 98 13.89 9.61 3.27
N ILE A 99 14.63 9.24 2.22
CA ILE A 99 16.10 9.26 2.17
C ILE A 99 16.51 10.34 1.17
N CYS A 100 17.38 11.25 1.60
CA CYS A 100 17.97 12.22 0.69
C CYS A 100 19.07 11.56 -0.13
N TYR A 101 18.94 11.44 -1.45
CA TYR A 101 19.95 10.81 -2.31
C TYR A 101 21.26 11.62 -2.47
N LYS A 102 21.31 12.86 -1.98
CA LYS A 102 22.54 13.67 -1.98
C LYS A 102 23.43 13.38 -0.76
N CYS A 103 22.84 13.29 0.44
CA CYS A 103 23.58 13.12 1.70
C CYS A 103 23.28 11.80 2.42
N HIS A 104 22.38 10.97 1.88
CA HIS A 104 21.88 9.72 2.46
C HIS A 104 21.28 9.83 3.86
N SER A 105 20.95 11.04 4.32
CA SER A 105 20.26 11.22 5.61
C SER A 105 18.82 10.69 5.53
N VAL A 106 18.42 9.89 6.53
CA VAL A 106 17.11 9.26 6.65
C VAL A 106 16.23 10.10 7.57
N GLY A 107 14.99 10.39 7.15
CA GLY A 107 13.97 10.97 8.04
C GLY A 107 14.11 12.47 8.33
N ASN A 108 15.13 13.15 7.79
CA ASN A 108 15.35 14.59 7.96
C ASN A 108 14.42 15.48 7.11
N GLY A 109 13.41 14.89 6.46
CA GLY A 109 12.31 15.63 5.80
C GLY A 109 12.69 16.44 4.57
N HIS A 110 13.89 16.28 4.02
CA HIS A 110 14.32 16.96 2.79
C HIS A 110 14.67 15.97 1.68
N TYR A 111 14.54 16.45 0.45
CA TYR A 111 14.93 15.73 -0.77
C TYR A 111 16.26 16.27 -1.30
N ALA A 112 16.90 15.53 -2.21
CA ALA A 112 18.22 15.86 -2.76
C ALA A 112 18.31 17.27 -3.36
N ASN A 113 17.23 17.76 -3.97
CA ASN A 113 17.15 19.12 -4.53
C ASN A 113 17.24 20.23 -3.49
N ASN A 114 16.80 19.98 -2.26
CA ASN A 114 16.75 20.94 -1.16
C ASN A 114 17.82 20.64 -0.10
N CYS A 115 18.79 19.78 -0.41
CA CYS A 115 19.82 19.39 0.53
C CYS A 115 20.88 20.50 0.65
N THR A 116 20.95 21.11 1.83
CA THR A 116 21.97 22.10 2.22
C THR A 116 23.14 21.49 2.96
N GLN A 117 23.05 20.20 3.33
CA GLN A 117 24.04 19.53 4.17
C GLN A 117 25.29 19.09 3.40
N MET A 118 25.18 18.88 2.09
CA MET A 118 26.27 18.43 1.24
C MET A 118 26.32 19.25 -0.04
N GLN A 119 27.52 19.63 -0.45
CA GLN A 119 27.74 20.38 -1.70
C GLN A 119 27.74 19.46 -2.93
N HIS A 120 28.09 18.19 -2.76
CA HIS A 120 28.15 17.16 -3.80
C HIS A 120 27.40 15.91 -3.35
N ASP A 121 26.95 15.10 -4.32
CA ASP A 121 26.34 13.81 -4.04
C ASP A 121 27.39 12.86 -3.46
N ILE A 122 27.04 12.15 -2.39
CA ILE A 122 27.89 11.13 -1.78
C ILE A 122 27.33 9.75 -2.09
N CYS A 123 28.20 8.76 -2.28
CA CYS A 123 27.78 7.39 -2.51
C CYS A 123 27.09 6.81 -1.27
N GLY A 124 25.88 6.28 -1.41
CA GLY A 124 25.15 5.64 -0.31
C GLY A 124 25.78 4.39 0.28
N HIS A 125 26.82 3.84 -0.36
CA HIS A 125 27.54 2.67 0.13
C HIS A 125 28.79 3.03 0.93
N CYS A 126 29.58 4.00 0.47
CA CYS A 126 30.88 4.35 1.07
C CYS A 126 30.97 5.81 1.56
N SER A 127 29.89 6.58 1.45
CA SER A 127 29.79 8.00 1.86
C SER A 127 30.83 8.93 1.22
N SER A 128 31.46 8.50 0.12
CA SER A 128 32.47 9.28 -0.61
C SER A 128 31.87 9.87 -1.88
N GLY A 129 32.34 11.06 -2.29
CA GLY A 129 31.97 11.66 -3.57
C GLY A 129 32.78 11.04 -4.70
N HIS A 130 32.18 10.13 -5.45
CA HIS A 130 32.74 9.53 -6.67
C HIS A 130 31.68 9.38 -7.73
#